data_AF-A0AAW8KXI7-F1
#
_entry.id   AF-A0AAW8KXI7-F1
#
_cell.length_a   1.000
_cell.length_b   1.000
_cell.length_c   1.000
_cell.angle_alpha   90.00
_cell.angle_beta   90.00
_cell.angle_gamma   90.00
#
_symmetry.space_group_name_H-M   'P 1'
#
loop_
_entity.id
_entity.type
_entity.pdbx_description
1 polymer ?
#
loop_
_entity_poly.entity_id
_entity_poly.type
_entity_poly.pdbx_seq_one_letter_code
_entity_poly.pdbx_strand_id
1 'polypeptide(L)' 'MSSNETTTGFKPKKSVALSGQVAGNTALCTVGRSGNDLHYRGYDILDLA' A
#
# COMPACT_ATOMS: atom_id res chain seq x y z
N MET A 1 14.98 16.22 43.36
CA MET A 1 14.96 15.11 42.39
C MET A 1 13.73 15.28 41.53
N SER A 2 13.84 15.91 40.36
CA SER A 2 12.71 16.08 39.44
C SER A 2 12.98 15.19 38.22
N SER A 3 12.22 14.11 38.10
CA SER A 3 12.33 13.11 37.04
C SER A 3 11.57 13.57 35.81
N ASN A 4 12.29 13.83 34.71
CA ASN A 4 11.70 14.05 33.39
C ASN A 4 11.37 12.71 32.75
N GLU A 5 10.11 12.29 32.83
CA GLU A 5 9.58 11.19 32.03
C GLU A 5 9.25 11.70 30.62
N THR A 6 10.07 11.32 29.63
CA THR A 6 9.79 11.60 28.22
C THR A 6 8.93 10.47 27.67
N THR A 7 7.61 10.67 27.67
CA THR A 7 6.68 9.79 26.96
C THR A 7 6.96 9.95 25.46
N THR A 8 7.72 9.03 24.87
CA THR A 8 7.96 8.96 23.44
C THR A 8 6.69 8.51 22.74
N GLY A 9 5.77 9.46 22.53
CA GLY A 9 4.55 9.24 21.74
C GLY A 9 4.92 8.66 20.38
N PHE A 10 4.20 7.62 19.95
CA PHE A 10 4.33 7.03 18.63
C PHE A 10 4.14 8.14 17.58
N LYS A 11 5.24 8.64 17.04
CA LYS A 11 5.23 9.56 15.91
C LYS A 11 5.03 8.68 14.69
N PRO A 12 3.83 8.60 14.09
CA PRO A 12 3.64 7.78 12.91
C PRO A 12 4.68 8.23 11.89
N LYS A 13 5.60 7.32 11.55
CA LYS A 13 6.59 7.56 10.51
C LYS A 13 5.77 8.03 9.31
N LYS A 14 6.13 9.19 8.77
CA LYS A 14 5.53 9.72 7.54
C LYS A 14 5.40 8.52 6.61
N SER A 15 4.16 8.24 6.20
CA SER A 15 3.78 7.09 5.38
C SER A 15 4.79 6.88 4.25
N VAL A 16 4.91 5.65 3.73
CA VAL A 16 5.71 5.38 2.52
C VAL A 16 5.42 6.49 1.50
N ALA A 17 6.47 7.11 0.97
CA ALA A 17 6.41 8.45 0.35
C ALA A 17 5.36 8.62 -0.76
N LEU A 18 4.88 7.52 -1.35
CA LEU A 18 3.93 7.49 -2.46
C LEU A 18 2.65 6.71 -2.16
N SER A 19 2.36 6.39 -0.89
CA SER A 19 1.16 5.65 -0.53
C SER A 19 -0.10 6.44 -0.93
N GLY A 20 -0.95 5.84 -1.78
CA GLY A 20 -2.17 6.46 -2.29
C GLY A 20 -1.97 7.46 -3.44
N GLN A 21 -0.72 7.78 -3.82
CA GLN A 21 -0.45 8.65 -4.95
C GLN A 21 -0.37 7.83 -6.25
N VAL A 22 -1.13 8.24 -7.28
CA VAL A 22 -1.01 7.66 -8.61
C VAL A 22 0.33 8.07 -9.23
N ALA A 23 1.22 7.11 -9.46
CA ALA A 23 2.54 7.33 -10.07
C ALA A 23 2.52 7.32 -11.61
N GLY A 24 1.47 6.78 -12.21
CA GLY A 24 1.31 6.66 -13.66
C GLY A 24 0.25 5.62 -14.04
N ASN A 25 0.08 5.40 -15.34
CA ASN A 25 -0.88 4.44 -15.90
C ASN A 25 -0.14 3.22 -16.44
N THR A 26 -0.72 2.04 -16.26
CA THR A 26 -0.19 0.78 -16.82
C THR A 26 -1.34 -0.08 -17.35
N ALA A 27 -1.06 -0.85 -18.39
CA ALA A 27 -1.99 -1.83 -18.97
C ALA A 27 -1.56 -3.28 -18.65
N LEU A 28 -0.52 -3.47 -17.83
CA LEU A 28 0.04 -4.79 -17.55
C LEU A 28 -0.85 -5.60 -16.62
N CYS A 29 -1.26 -5.01 -15.50
CA CYS A 29 -2.04 -5.69 -14.49
C CYS A 29 -2.93 -4.73 -13.70
N THR A 30 -3.98 -5.28 -13.11
CA THR A 30 -4.86 -4.58 -12.17
C THR A 30 -5.13 -5.46 -10.96
N VAL A 31 -5.23 -4.82 -9.79
CA VAL A 31 -5.64 -5.48 -8.54
C VAL A 31 -7.02 -4.97 -8.14
N GLY A 32 -7.89 -5.88 -7.69
CA GLY A 32 -9.21 -5.54 -7.19
C GLY A 32 -9.13 -4.68 -5.92
N ARG A 33 -10.15 -3.86 -5.67
CA ARG A 33 -10.21 -2.98 -4.48
C ARG A 33 -10.18 -3.77 -3.15
N SER A 34 -10.66 -5.01 -3.18
CA SER A 34 -10.61 -5.99 -2.08
C SER A 34 -9.24 -6.66 -1.92
N GLY A 35 -8.38 -6.59 -2.93
CA GLY A 35 -7.03 -7.19 -2.95
C GLY A 35 -6.97 -8.68 -3.30
N ASN A 36 -8.10 -9.34 -3.55
CA ASN A 36 -8.14 -10.78 -3.87
C ASN A 36 -8.08 -11.07 -5.38
N ASP A 37 -8.47 -10.10 -6.20
CA ASP A 37 -8.56 -10.29 -7.66
C ASP A 37 -7.31 -9.72 -8.32
N LEU A 38 -6.64 -10.51 -9.17
CA LEU A 38 -5.49 -10.09 -9.96
C LEU A 38 -5.76 -10.37 -11.43
N HIS A 39 -5.70 -9.34 -12.26
CA HIS A 39 -5.86 -9.47 -13.70
C HIS A 39 -4.55 -9.15 -14.41
N TYR A 40 -4.18 -9.96 -15.40
CA TYR A 40 -3.04 -9.73 -16.27
C TYR A 40 -3.51 -9.45 -17.69
N ARG A 41 -3.24 -8.23 -18.19
CA ARG A 41 -3.69 -7.74 -19.51
C ARG A 41 -5.19 -7.93 -19.78
N GLY A 42 -6.01 -7.98 -18.72
CA GLY A 42 -7.46 -8.16 -18.79
C GLY A 42 -7.97 -9.58 -18.55
N TYR A 43 -7.10 -10.57 -18.34
CA TYR A 43 -7.47 -11.95 -17.99
C TYR A 43 -7.33 -12.20 -16.50
N ASP A 44 -8.22 -12.99 -15.91
CA ASP A 44 -8.07 -13.47 -14.53
C ASP A 44 -6.82 -14.36 -14.44
N ILE A 45 -6.07 -14.21 -13.36
CA ILE A 45 -4.92 -15.07 -13.08
C ILE A 45 -5.31 -16.54 -12.95
N LEU A 46 -6.53 -16.84 -12.49
CA LEU A 46 -7.03 -18.21 -12.34
C LEU A 46 -7.29 -18.90 -13.69
N ASP A 47 -7.58 -18.13 -14.73
CA ASP A 47 -7.75 -18.65 -16.09
C ASP A 47 -6.40 -18.92 -16.79
N LEU A 48 -5.32 -18.33 -16.27
CA LEU A 48 -3.97 -18.40 -16.84
C LEU A 48 -3.05 -19.38 -16.09
N ALA A 49 -3.45 -19.83 -14.90
CA ALA A 49 -2.71 -20.75 -14.03
C ALA A 49 -2.84 -22.22 -14.49
#